data_AF-A0A6G3WI39-F1
#
_entry.id   AF-A0A6G3WI39-F1
#
_cell.length_a   1.000
_cell.length_b   1.000
_cell.length_c   1.000
_cell.angle_alpha   90.00
_cell.angle_beta   90.00
_cell.angle_gamma   90.00
#
_symmetry.space_group_name_H-M   'P 1'
#
loop_
_entity.id
_entity.type
_entity.pdbx_description
1 polymer ?
#
loop_
_entity_poly.entity_id
_entity_poly.type
_entity_poly.pdbx_seq_one_letter_code
_entity_poly.pdbx_strand_id
1 'polypeptide(L)'
;MLRHLGAVQLDTISVLARSHELIPYARLGPVSRRTVEDAYWSGGRTFEYWSHAACILPVEEWPHFAFRRRAYRSRPHWGHDLPDGSYDTVIKQLRDEGPLTATELGGAKNGGEWWDWSASKVAVERALMYGEVVCTERRGWKRVYDLAERAIPDSLLHDELSDAECR
;
A
#
# COMPACT_ATOMS: atom_id res chain seq x y z
N MET A 1 -4.34 -8.14 -17.70
CA MET A 1 -3.02 -7.48 -17.80
C MET A 1 -2.24 -7.54 -16.50
N LEU A 2 -2.70 -6.94 -15.39
CA LEU A 2 -1.91 -6.87 -14.14
C LEU A 2 -1.43 -8.25 -13.64
N ARG A 3 -2.31 -9.27 -13.63
CA ARG A 3 -1.92 -10.66 -13.31
C ARG A 3 -0.81 -11.24 -14.19
N HIS A 4 -0.68 -10.78 -15.44
CA HIS A 4 0.38 -11.23 -16.35
C HIS A 4 1.68 -10.42 -16.17
N LEU A 5 1.56 -9.21 -15.64
CA LEU A 5 2.69 -8.34 -15.31
C LEU A 5 3.30 -8.67 -13.94
N GLY A 6 2.49 -9.21 -13.01
CA GLY A 6 2.86 -9.42 -11.61
C GLY A 6 2.87 -8.13 -10.78
N ALA A 7 3.34 -7.02 -11.36
CA ALA A 7 3.38 -5.72 -10.69
C ALA A 7 3.33 -4.54 -11.68
N VAL A 8 2.76 -3.42 -11.23
CA VAL A 8 2.90 -2.12 -11.89
C VAL A 8 3.40 -1.12 -10.87
N GLN A 9 4.57 -0.52 -11.12
CA GLN A 9 5.12 0.52 -10.25
C GLN A 9 4.27 1.80 -10.31
N LEU A 10 4.02 2.37 -9.14
CA LEU A 10 3.45 3.69 -8.97
C LEU A 10 4.55 4.74 -9.04
N ASP A 11 4.30 5.81 -9.79
CA ASP A 11 5.23 6.90 -10.02
C ASP A 11 4.50 8.22 -9.85
N THR A 12 5.17 9.21 -9.29
CA THR A 12 4.64 10.56 -9.07
C THR A 12 4.91 11.47 -10.26
N ILE A 13 5.86 11.14 -11.14
CA ILE A 13 6.23 11.92 -12.32
C ILE A 13 5.15 11.79 -13.40
N SER A 14 4.71 12.92 -13.95
CA SER A 14 3.60 12.97 -14.91
C SER A 14 3.83 13.95 -16.08
N VAL A 15 5.04 14.00 -16.65
CA VAL A 15 5.36 14.92 -17.77
C VAL A 15 4.40 14.73 -18.96
N LEU A 16 4.03 13.47 -19.26
CA LEU A 16 2.99 13.13 -20.24
C LEU A 16 1.79 12.50 -19.53
N ALA A 17 2.05 11.38 -18.86
CA ALA A 17 1.14 10.64 -17.99
C ALA A 17 2.02 9.84 -17.02
N ARG A 18 1.43 9.25 -15.97
CA ARG A 18 2.21 8.46 -15.00
C ARG A 18 2.54 7.08 -15.57
N SER A 19 3.60 6.46 -15.07
CA SER A 19 4.04 5.13 -15.52
C SER A 19 2.92 4.10 -15.48
N HIS A 20 2.15 4.05 -14.40
CA HIS A 20 1.03 3.12 -14.21
C HIS A 20 -0.15 3.35 -15.16
N GLU A 21 -0.23 4.51 -15.81
CA GLU A 21 -1.21 4.82 -16.87
C GLU A 21 -0.65 4.47 -18.25
N LEU A 22 0.65 4.72 -18.46
CA LEU A 22 1.33 4.46 -19.73
C LEU A 22 1.52 2.96 -20.02
N ILE A 23 1.75 2.14 -18.98
CA ILE A 23 1.96 0.69 -19.15
C ILE A 23 0.72 -0.01 -19.77
N PRO A 24 -0.51 0.19 -19.27
CA PRO A 24 -1.72 -0.31 -19.92
C PRO A 24 -1.89 0.19 -21.35
N TYR A 25 -1.63 1.48 -21.58
CA TYR A 25 -1.74 2.06 -22.92
C TYR A 25 -0.80 1.38 -23.92
N ALA A 26 0.47 1.20 -23.55
CA ALA A 26 1.47 0.57 -24.39
C ALA A 26 1.17 -0.91 -24.70
N ARG A 27 0.47 -1.62 -23.79
CA ARG A 27 0.17 -3.06 -23.94
C ARG A 27 -1.19 -3.37 -24.53
N LEU A 28 -2.18 -2.52 -24.30
CA LEU A 28 -3.58 -2.77 -24.64
C LEU A 28 -4.11 -1.80 -25.71
N GLY A 29 -3.31 -0.81 -26.13
CA GLY A 29 -3.74 0.27 -27.02
C GLY A 29 -4.49 1.36 -26.26
N PRO A 30 -5.37 2.13 -26.92
CA PRO A 30 -5.99 3.34 -26.36
C PRO A 30 -7.05 3.03 -25.29
N VAL A 31 -6.58 2.64 -24.09
CA VAL A 31 -7.39 2.48 -22.88
C VAL A 31 -7.55 3.82 -22.17
N SER A 32 -8.76 4.09 -21.69
CA SER A 32 -9.03 5.34 -20.98
C SER A 32 -8.40 5.34 -19.58
N ARG A 33 -8.01 6.51 -19.07
CA ARG A 33 -7.51 6.66 -17.69
C ARG A 33 -8.48 6.11 -16.66
N ARG A 34 -9.78 6.38 -16.84
CA ARG A 34 -10.83 5.86 -15.95
C ARG A 34 -10.85 4.33 -15.93
N THR A 35 -10.76 3.69 -17.09
CA THR A 35 -10.70 2.22 -17.17
C THR A 35 -9.49 1.67 -16.44
N VAL A 36 -8.34 2.34 -16.53
CA VAL A 36 -7.11 1.95 -15.82
C VAL A 36 -7.28 2.12 -14.30
N GLU A 37 -7.76 3.27 -13.85
CA GLU A 37 -8.02 3.55 -12.44
C GLU A 37 -9.04 2.57 -11.84
N ASP A 38 -10.16 2.35 -12.52
CA ASP A 38 -11.19 1.39 -12.10
C ASP A 38 -10.60 -0.04 -12.05
N ALA A 39 -9.74 -0.41 -12.99
CA ALA A 39 -9.11 -1.73 -12.98
C ALA A 39 -8.15 -1.93 -11.80
N TYR A 40 -7.48 -0.87 -11.34
CA TYR A 40 -6.56 -0.93 -10.21
C TYR A 40 -7.28 -0.79 -8.87
N TRP A 41 -8.12 0.22 -8.70
CA TRP A 41 -8.61 0.63 -7.37
C TRP A 41 -10.05 0.23 -7.07
N SER A 42 -10.65 -0.63 -7.89
CA SER A 42 -12.02 -1.13 -7.65
C SER A 42 -12.09 -2.64 -7.48
N GLY A 43 -13.03 -3.07 -6.64
CA GLY A 43 -13.44 -4.47 -6.51
C GLY A 43 -12.49 -5.39 -5.75
N GLY A 44 -11.56 -4.86 -4.95
CA GLY A 44 -10.69 -5.66 -4.07
C GLY A 44 -9.75 -6.61 -4.80
N ARG A 45 -9.47 -6.37 -6.09
CA ARG A 45 -8.66 -7.24 -6.95
C ARG A 45 -7.17 -6.94 -6.88
N THR A 46 -6.80 -5.79 -6.32
CA THR A 46 -5.42 -5.35 -6.23
C THR A 46 -5.13 -4.76 -4.86
N PHE A 47 -3.86 -4.71 -4.53
CA PHE A 47 -3.36 -3.99 -3.37
C PHE A 47 -2.07 -3.24 -3.72
N GLU A 48 -1.81 -2.17 -2.99
CA GLU A 48 -0.57 -1.43 -3.04
C GLU A 48 0.39 -1.90 -1.95
N TYR A 49 1.64 -2.20 -2.32
CA TYR A 49 2.67 -2.64 -1.38
C TYR A 49 4.09 -2.34 -1.86
N TRP A 50 5.04 -2.44 -0.94
CA TRP A 50 6.47 -2.29 -1.19
C TRP A 50 7.07 -3.57 -1.80
N SER A 51 7.03 -3.64 -3.12
CA SER A 51 7.80 -4.61 -3.92
C SER A 51 9.23 -4.06 -4.12
N HIS A 52 9.78 -4.07 -5.33
CA HIS A 52 11.02 -3.35 -5.64
C HIS A 52 10.86 -1.81 -5.51
N ALA A 53 9.62 -1.33 -5.66
CA ALA A 53 9.16 0.03 -5.42
C ALA A 53 7.72 -0.02 -4.86
N ALA A 54 7.09 1.14 -4.68
CA ALA A 54 5.64 1.17 -4.47
C ALA A 54 4.95 0.64 -5.73
N CYS A 55 4.20 -0.47 -5.60
CA CYS A 55 3.57 -1.13 -6.73
C CYS A 55 2.10 -1.42 -6.45
N ILE A 56 1.29 -1.44 -7.50
CA ILE A 56 -0.01 -2.11 -7.54
C ILE A 56 0.24 -3.57 -7.91
N LEU A 57 -0.33 -4.49 -7.13
CA LEU A 57 -0.13 -5.93 -7.24
C LEU A 57 -1.50 -6.63 -7.31
N PRO A 58 -1.65 -7.72 -8.07
CA PRO A 58 -2.82 -8.59 -7.96
C PRO A 58 -2.97 -9.09 -6.52
N VAL A 59 -4.19 -9.14 -5.99
CA VAL A 59 -4.43 -9.59 -4.60
C VAL A 59 -3.91 -11.00 -4.33
N GLU A 60 -3.88 -11.85 -5.35
CA GLU A 60 -3.35 -13.22 -5.30
C GLU A 60 -1.85 -13.27 -4.97
N GLU A 61 -1.13 -12.18 -5.17
CA GLU A 61 0.30 -12.07 -4.84
C GLU A 61 0.55 -11.84 -3.35
N TRP A 62 -0.48 -11.55 -2.54
CA TRP A 62 -0.30 -11.20 -1.13
C TRP A 62 0.59 -12.20 -0.35
N PRO A 63 0.40 -13.53 -0.42
CA PRO A 63 1.24 -14.49 0.29
C PRO A 63 2.71 -14.46 -0.16
N HIS A 64 2.99 -14.15 -1.43
CA HIS A 64 4.35 -14.14 -1.99
C HIS A 64 5.22 -12.99 -1.43
N PHE A 65 4.60 -11.99 -0.78
CA PHE A 65 5.31 -10.92 -0.09
C PHE A 65 5.57 -11.22 1.41
N ALA A 66 5.26 -12.42 1.89
CA ALA A 66 5.48 -12.81 3.29
C ALA A 66 6.94 -12.66 3.73
N PHE A 67 7.91 -13.03 2.87
CA PHE A 67 9.34 -12.87 3.17
C PHE A 67 9.72 -11.40 3.44
N ARG A 68 9.12 -10.45 2.71
CA ARG A 68 9.34 -9.01 2.92
C ARG A 68 8.72 -8.53 4.22
N ARG A 69 7.48 -8.93 4.50
CA ARG A 69 6.82 -8.62 5.79
C ARG A 69 7.64 -9.13 6.97
N ARG A 70 8.13 -10.38 6.91
CA ARG A 70 9.04 -10.95 7.91
C ARG A 70 10.33 -10.14 8.06
N ALA A 71 10.99 -9.82 6.94
CA ALA A 71 12.22 -9.03 6.95
C ALA A 71 12.02 -7.60 7.50
N TYR A 72 10.85 -7.00 7.29
CA TYR A 72 10.52 -5.71 7.88
C TYR A 72 10.27 -5.82 9.39
N ARG A 73 9.51 -6.82 9.84
CA ARG A 73 9.26 -7.05 11.27
C ARG A 73 10.53 -7.40 12.05
N SER A 74 11.52 -8.03 11.40
CA SER A 74 12.79 -8.42 12.04
C SER A 74 13.81 -7.28 12.15
N ARG A 75 13.52 -6.08 11.63
CA ARG A 75 14.46 -4.95 11.63
C ARG A 75 14.09 -3.94 12.73
N PRO A 76 15.01 -3.58 13.63
CA PRO A 76 14.78 -2.52 14.60
C PRO A 76 14.82 -1.16 13.90
N HIS A 77 13.65 -0.70 13.47
CA HIS A 77 13.30 0.67 13.04
C HIS A 77 14.02 1.20 11.79
N TRP A 78 13.23 1.56 10.78
CA TRP A 78 13.72 2.23 9.58
C TRP A 78 13.39 3.73 9.64
N GLY A 79 14.44 4.56 9.55
CA GLY A 79 14.40 5.96 9.11
C GLY A 79 13.80 7.00 10.06
N HIS A 80 12.80 6.65 10.87
CA HIS A 80 12.09 7.59 11.74
C HIS A 80 11.75 6.97 13.09
N ASP A 81 12.11 7.68 14.16
CA ASP A 81 11.62 7.39 15.51
C ASP A 81 10.10 7.51 15.52
N LEU A 82 9.45 6.58 16.23
CA LEU A 82 8.01 6.57 16.41
C LEU A 82 7.73 6.64 17.90
N PRO A 83 7.07 7.70 18.40
CA PRO A 83 6.72 7.79 19.81
C PRO A 83 5.89 6.59 20.26
N ASP A 84 6.15 6.11 21.48
CA ASP A 84 5.43 5.00 22.08
C ASP A 84 3.91 5.21 22.01
N GLY A 85 3.17 4.14 21.70
CA GLY A 85 1.70 4.16 21.56
C GLY A 85 1.16 4.79 20.27
N SER A 86 1.99 5.47 19.46
CA SER A 86 1.52 6.05 18.18
C SER A 86 1.06 4.97 17.20
N TYR A 87 1.76 3.83 17.19
CA TYR A 87 1.41 2.68 16.36
C TYR A 87 0.03 2.12 16.72
N ASP A 88 -0.16 1.78 18.00
CA ASP A 88 -1.41 1.21 18.51
C ASP A 88 -2.60 2.16 18.34
N THR A 89 -2.36 3.46 18.49
CA THR A 89 -3.38 4.50 18.27
C THR A 89 -3.89 4.47 16.83
N VAL A 90 -2.98 4.39 15.84
CA VAL A 90 -3.37 4.32 14.42
C VAL A 90 -4.11 3.03 14.09
N ILE A 91 -3.63 1.88 14.58
CA ILE A 91 -4.31 0.59 14.36
C ILE A 91 -5.70 0.60 15.00
N LYS A 92 -5.83 1.13 16.22
CA LYS A 92 -7.12 1.29 16.90
C LYS A 92 -8.05 2.20 16.12
N GLN A 93 -7.56 3.35 15.63
CA GLN A 93 -8.39 4.27 14.86
C GLN A 93 -8.91 3.61 13.57
N LEU A 94 -8.05 2.91 12.83
CA LEU A 94 -8.48 2.15 11.65
C LEU A 94 -9.50 1.08 12.02
N ARG A 95 -9.32 0.38 13.14
CA ARG A 95 -10.28 -0.62 13.62
C ARG A 95 -11.65 -0.01 13.89
N ASP A 96 -11.68 1.12 14.61
CA ASP A 96 -12.90 1.77 15.08
C ASP A 96 -13.63 2.54 13.96
N GLU A 97 -12.90 3.22 13.09
CA GLU A 97 -13.44 4.17 12.09
C GLU A 97 -13.47 3.61 10.66
N GLY A 98 -12.78 2.49 10.41
CA GLY A 98 -12.68 1.90 9.08
C GLY A 98 -11.52 2.47 8.23
N PRO A 99 -11.63 2.43 6.90
CA PRO A 99 -10.58 2.87 5.99
C PRO A 99 -10.34 4.38 6.01
N LEU A 100 -9.10 4.80 6.29
CA LEU A 100 -8.72 6.21 6.44
C LEU A 100 -7.48 6.55 5.62
N THR A 101 -7.38 7.79 5.16
CA THR A 101 -6.16 8.35 4.57
C THR A 101 -5.20 8.83 5.66
N ALA A 102 -3.92 8.99 5.30
CA ALA A 102 -2.92 9.55 6.23
C ALA A 102 -3.34 10.91 6.82
N THR A 103 -4.06 11.74 6.06
CA THR A 103 -4.56 13.03 6.57
C THR A 103 -5.64 12.82 7.65
N GLU A 104 -6.56 11.89 7.44
CA GLU A 104 -7.67 11.60 8.38
C GLU A 104 -7.17 10.94 9.67
N LEU A 105 -6.05 10.21 9.60
CA LEU A 105 -5.30 9.69 10.77
C LEU A 105 -4.56 10.79 11.58
N GLY A 106 -4.79 12.06 11.28
CA GLY A 106 -4.08 13.20 11.88
C GLY A 106 -2.69 13.44 11.30
N GLY A 107 -2.39 12.86 10.13
CA GLY A 107 -1.05 12.85 9.57
C GLY A 107 -0.57 14.16 8.91
N ALA A 108 -1.35 15.24 8.99
CA ALA A 108 -0.94 16.58 8.57
C ALA A 108 -0.72 17.47 9.79
N LYS A 109 0.53 17.86 10.07
CA LYS A 109 0.76 18.98 10.99
C LYS A 109 0.37 20.27 10.27
N ASN A 110 -0.50 21.06 10.88
CA ASN A 110 -0.59 22.49 10.58
C ASN A 110 0.71 23.15 11.06
N GLY A 111 1.73 23.27 10.19
CA GLY A 111 2.90 24.13 10.42
C GLY A 111 4.28 23.49 10.59
N GLY A 112 4.47 22.19 10.27
CA GLY A 112 5.79 21.55 10.26
C GLY A 112 6.52 21.63 8.92
N GLU A 113 7.84 21.41 8.92
CA GLU A 113 8.65 21.33 7.69
C GLU A 113 8.17 20.18 6.78
N TRP A 114 8.28 20.33 5.46
CA TRP A 114 7.70 19.40 4.47
C TRP A 114 8.28 17.97 4.51
N TRP A 115 9.39 17.76 5.23
CA TRP A 115 10.02 16.46 5.49
C TRP A 115 9.72 15.88 6.88
N ASP A 116 9.00 16.60 7.75
CA ASP A 116 8.63 16.10 9.07
C ASP A 116 7.39 15.21 8.94
N TRP A 117 7.59 13.89 8.92
CA TRP A 117 6.49 12.94 8.89
C TRP A 117 5.83 12.95 10.27
N SER A 118 4.53 13.22 10.30
CA SER A 118 3.73 13.04 11.51
C SER A 118 3.87 11.61 12.04
N ALA A 119 3.81 11.44 13.36
CA ALA A 119 3.85 10.13 14.01
C ALA A 119 2.80 9.17 13.41
N SER A 120 1.59 9.66 13.12
CA SER A 120 0.54 8.87 12.46
C SER A 120 0.94 8.37 11.06
N LYS A 121 1.64 9.21 10.27
CA LYS A 121 2.10 8.82 8.94
C LYS A 121 3.23 7.79 9.02
N VAL A 122 4.17 7.95 9.95
CA VAL A 122 5.21 6.96 10.21
C VAL A 122 4.60 5.63 10.67
N ALA A 123 3.64 5.69 11.60
CA ALA A 123 2.93 4.52 12.11
C ALA A 123 2.20 3.75 11.00
N VAL A 124 1.37 4.43 10.19
CA VAL A 124 0.57 3.74 9.17
C VAL A 124 1.42 3.17 8.03
N GLU A 125 2.53 3.82 7.66
CA GLU A 125 3.45 3.28 6.66
C GLU A 125 4.26 2.10 7.19
N ARG A 126 4.63 2.13 8.48
CA ARG A 126 5.24 0.98 9.15
C ARG A 126 4.26 -0.20 9.20
N ALA A 127 3.00 0.05 9.54
CA ALA A 127 1.94 -0.96 9.51
C ALA A 127 1.73 -1.50 8.09
N LEU A 128 1.82 -0.65 7.06
CA LEU A 128 1.73 -1.07 5.66
C LEU A 128 2.88 -2.02 5.33
N MET A 129 4.12 -1.68 5.73
CA MET A 129 5.29 -2.55 5.51
C MET A 129 5.15 -3.90 6.22
N TYR A 130 4.63 -3.91 7.44
CA TYR A 130 4.38 -5.13 8.21
C TYR A 130 3.17 -5.92 7.70
N GLY A 131 2.36 -5.34 6.80
CA GLY A 131 1.15 -5.95 6.29
C GLY A 131 0.02 -6.07 7.31
N GLU A 132 0.05 -5.27 8.38
CA GLU A 132 -1.10 -5.14 9.28
C GLU A 132 -2.17 -4.24 8.66
N VAL A 133 -1.76 -3.28 7.83
CA VAL A 133 -2.64 -2.49 6.98
C VAL A 133 -2.28 -2.66 5.52
N VAL A 134 -3.21 -2.32 4.65
CA VAL A 134 -3.06 -2.36 3.19
C VAL A 134 -3.81 -1.20 2.56
N CYS A 135 -3.44 -0.86 1.32
CA CYS A 135 -4.15 0.10 0.49
C CYS A 135 -4.73 -0.62 -0.73
N THR A 136 -6.05 -0.73 -0.82
CA THR A 136 -6.77 -1.34 -1.96
C THR A 136 -7.52 -0.30 -2.79
N GLU A 137 -7.62 0.93 -2.31
CA GLU A 137 -8.22 2.06 -3.00
C GLU A 137 -7.45 3.37 -2.74
N ARG A 138 -7.68 4.38 -3.60
CA ARG A 138 -7.14 5.73 -3.40
C ARG A 138 -8.24 6.78 -3.58
N ARG A 139 -8.22 7.80 -2.72
CA ARG A 139 -9.05 9.01 -2.86
C ARG A 139 -8.21 10.10 -3.52
N GLY A 140 -8.30 10.19 -4.84
CA GLY A 140 -7.32 10.92 -5.64
C GLY A 140 -5.93 10.29 -5.46
N TRP A 141 -4.93 11.07 -5.04
CA TRP A 141 -3.57 10.54 -4.80
C TRP A 141 -3.34 10.00 -3.40
N LYS A 142 -4.31 10.13 -2.50
CA LYS A 142 -4.15 9.69 -1.11
C LYS A 142 -4.46 8.20 -1.03
N ARG A 143 -3.51 7.42 -0.50
CA ARG A 143 -3.76 6.05 -0.07
C ARG A 143 -4.89 6.07 0.96
N VAL A 144 -5.82 5.13 0.83
CA VAL A 144 -6.75 4.80 1.91
C VAL A 144 -6.23 3.51 2.53
N TYR A 145 -5.84 3.58 3.80
CA TYR A 145 -5.34 2.44 4.55
C TYR A 145 -6.52 1.75 5.22
N ASP A 146 -6.56 0.43 5.11
CA ASP A 146 -7.48 -0.44 5.84
C ASP A 146 -6.69 -1.57 6.49
N LEU A 147 -7.27 -2.22 7.50
CA LEU A 147 -6.68 -3.42 8.10
C LEU A 147 -6.62 -4.53 7.05
N ALA A 148 -5.48 -5.20 6.96
CA ALA A 148 -5.30 -6.29 6.00
C ALA A 148 -6.34 -7.41 6.21
N GLU A 149 -6.73 -7.67 7.46
CA GLU A 149 -7.76 -8.65 7.84
C GLU A 149 -9.16 -8.33 7.30
N ARG A 150 -9.44 -7.08 6.93
CA ARG A 150 -10.72 -6.69 6.29
C ARG A 150 -10.64 -6.64 4.78
N ALA A 151 -9.48 -6.26 4.25
CA ALA A 151 -9.31 -5.90 2.85
C ALA A 151 -8.76 -7.04 1.97
N ILE A 152 -8.03 -8.00 2.55
CA ILE A 152 -7.46 -9.15 1.83
C ILE A 152 -8.38 -10.36 2.03
N PRO A 153 -8.71 -11.12 0.97
CA PRO A 153 -9.49 -12.35 1.12
C PRO A 153 -8.85 -13.33 2.10
N ASP A 154 -9.64 -13.93 3.00
CA ASP A 154 -9.17 -14.84 4.04
C ASP A 154 -8.25 -15.95 3.52
N SER A 155 -8.57 -16.53 2.36
CA SER A 155 -7.77 -17.60 1.74
C SER A 155 -6.38 -17.15 1.30
N LEU A 156 -6.14 -15.85 1.20
CA LEU A 156 -4.86 -15.24 0.83
C LEU A 156 -4.21 -14.53 2.02
N LEU A 157 -4.92 -14.29 3.12
CA LEU A 157 -4.42 -13.58 4.30
C LEU A 157 -3.54 -14.50 5.16
N HIS A 158 -2.36 -14.84 4.66
CA HIS A 158 -1.40 -15.64 5.40
C HIS A 158 0.05 -15.32 5.00
N ASP A 159 0.96 -15.60 5.92
CA ASP A 159 2.42 -15.44 5.77
C ASP A 159 3.15 -16.80 5.75
N GLU A 160 2.43 -17.88 5.44
CA GLU A 160 2.94 -19.25 5.58
C GLU A 160 3.99 -19.65 4.54
N LEU A 161 4.01 -19.00 3.37
CA LEU A 161 5.02 -19.28 2.35
C LEU A 161 6.42 -18.98 2.90
N SER A 162 7.31 -19.95 2.79
CA SER A 162 8.71 -19.82 3.18
C SER A 162 9.45 -18.84 2.27
N ASP A 163 10.56 -18.29 2.75
CA ASP A 163 11.42 -17.42 1.93
C ASP A 163 11.92 -18.12 0.65
N ALA A 164 12.01 -19.46 0.65
CA ALA A 164 12.40 -20.25 -0.51
C ALA A 164 11.28 -20.37 -1.55
N GLU A 165 10.02 -20.43 -1.10
CA GLU A 165 8.84 -20.46 -1.97
C GLU A 165 8.51 -19.08 -2.55
N CYS A 166 8.97 -17.99 -1.91
CA CYS A 166 8.80 -16.62 -2.38
C CYS A 166 9.91 -16.11 -3.32
N ARG A 167 10.82 -16.97 -3.81
CA ARG A 167 11.95 -16.59 -4.69
C ARG A 167 11.58 -16.53 -6.16
#